data_AF-A0A4Z2FTV5-F1
#
_entry.id   AF-A0A4Z2FTV5-F1
#
_cell.length_a   1.000
_cell.length_b   1.000
_cell.length_c   1.000
_cell.angle_alpha   90.00
_cell.angle_beta   90.00
_cell.angle_gamma   90.00
#
_symmetry.space_group_name_H-M   'P 1'
#
loop_
_entity.id
_entity.type
_entity.pdbx_description
1 polymer ?
#
loop_
_entity_poly.entity_id
_entity_poly.type
_entity_poly.pdbx_seq_one_letter_code
_entity_poly.pdbx_strand_id
1 'polypeptide(L)'
;MHTSEVTPAVQPELFIFNELCALKDDSGPCKAIKHRFFFNVDAGVCQLFEYGGCAGNANNFLTMEECEETCVVSGFLSSSFSDASLTPRGAALWRPEEVSWRLS
;
A
#
# COMPACT_ATOMS: atom_id res chain seq x y z
N MET A 1 -1.41 25.08 40.49
CA MET A 1 -2.29 26.08 39.83
C MET A 1 -2.24 25.76 38.35
N HIS A 2 -3.38 25.32 37.80
CA HIS A 2 -3.67 24.98 36.39
C HIS A 2 -2.69 24.01 35.71
N THR A 3 -2.92 22.69 35.80
CA THR A 3 -3.65 21.86 34.81
C THR A 3 -3.11 21.99 33.39
N SER A 4 -2.50 20.92 32.89
CA SER A 4 -2.82 20.31 31.58
C SER A 4 -2.09 18.98 31.50
N GLU A 5 -2.73 17.92 32.01
CA GLU A 5 -2.53 16.59 31.47
C GLU A 5 -2.96 16.68 30.00
N VAL A 6 -1.99 16.80 29.10
CA VAL A 6 -2.25 16.50 27.69
C VAL A 6 -2.24 14.98 27.62
N THR A 7 -3.38 14.36 27.91
CA THR A 7 -3.66 13.01 27.44
C THR A 7 -3.49 13.05 25.92
N PRO A 8 -2.46 12.40 25.33
CA PRO A 8 -2.44 12.22 23.90
C PRO A 8 -3.68 11.38 23.62
N ALA A 9 -4.59 11.92 22.81
CA ALA A 9 -5.60 11.11 22.16
C ALA A 9 -4.85 9.89 21.63
N VAL A 10 -5.25 8.71 22.08
CA VAL A 10 -4.84 7.45 21.48
C VAL A 10 -5.40 7.49 20.06
N GLN A 11 -4.66 8.13 19.16
CA GLN A 11 -4.76 7.81 17.76
C GLN A 11 -4.43 6.32 17.71
N PRO A 12 -5.32 5.48 17.16
CA PRO A 12 -5.00 4.07 17.03
C PRO A 12 -3.65 4.02 16.35
N GLU A 13 -2.67 3.31 16.93
CA GLU A 13 -1.37 3.17 16.27
C GLU A 13 -1.63 2.45 14.95
N LEU A 14 -1.86 3.25 13.90
CA LEU A 14 -2.02 2.81 12.55
C LEU A 14 -0.66 2.23 12.23
N PHE A 15 -0.58 0.90 12.24
CA PHE A 15 0.62 0.21 11.86
C PHE A 15 0.74 0.36 10.35
N ILE A 16 1.41 1.43 9.93
CA ILE A 16 1.66 1.71 8.53
C ILE A 16 2.74 0.74 8.06
N PHE A 17 2.31 -0.37 7.48
CA PHE A 17 3.23 -1.40 6.95
C PHE A 17 4.03 -0.92 5.73
N ASN A 18 3.62 0.21 5.14
CA ASN A 18 4.28 0.80 3.99
C ASN A 18 4.60 2.27 4.27
N GLU A 19 5.86 2.57 4.58
CA GLU A 19 6.32 3.91 4.99
C GLU A 19 5.93 5.02 4.00
N LEU A 20 5.78 4.71 2.70
CA LEU A 20 5.33 5.71 1.73
C LEU A 20 3.93 6.23 2.05
N CYS A 21 3.06 5.41 2.61
CA CYS A 21 1.70 5.80 3.00
C CYS A 21 1.71 6.79 4.17
N ALA A 22 2.82 6.89 4.91
CA ALA A 22 2.99 7.87 5.97
C ALA A 22 3.44 9.25 5.46
N LEU A 23 3.85 9.36 4.20
CA LEU A 23 4.27 10.64 3.62
C LEU A 23 3.04 11.55 3.43
N LYS A 24 3.21 12.86 3.59
CA LYS A 24 2.18 13.84 3.23
C LYS A 24 2.03 13.92 1.71
N ASP A 25 0.91 14.45 1.23
CA ASP A 25 0.77 14.80 -0.18
C ASP A 25 1.83 15.85 -0.58
N ASP A 26 2.36 15.72 -1.80
CA ASP A 26 3.35 16.65 -2.34
C ASP A 26 3.03 16.96 -3.81
N SER A 27 2.53 18.18 -4.04
CA SER A 27 2.22 18.67 -5.39
C SER A 27 3.46 18.86 -6.26
N GLY A 28 4.66 18.97 -5.66
CA GLY A 28 5.87 19.32 -6.38
C GLY A 28 5.87 20.76 -6.95
N PRO A 29 6.94 21.16 -7.65
CA PRO A 29 7.13 22.55 -8.10
C PRO A 29 6.44 22.89 -9.43
N CYS A 30 6.00 21.88 -10.19
CA CYS A 30 5.29 22.09 -11.45
C CYS A 30 3.84 22.57 -11.22
N LYS A 31 3.22 23.17 -12.23
CA LYS A 31 1.90 23.84 -12.13
C LYS A 31 0.81 23.21 -13.00
N ALA A 32 0.98 21.96 -13.43
CA ALA A 32 -0.11 21.24 -14.08
C ALA A 32 -1.14 20.84 -13.01
N ILE A 33 -2.42 20.76 -13.37
CA ILE A 33 -3.46 20.25 -12.47
C ILE A 33 -3.69 18.79 -12.85
N LYS A 34 -3.12 17.87 -12.06
CA LYS A 34 -3.36 16.43 -12.20
C LYS A 34 -4.02 15.91 -10.94
N HIS A 35 -5.25 15.44 -11.08
CA HIS A 35 -5.94 14.74 -10.00
C HIS A 35 -5.24 13.41 -9.72
N ARG A 36 -4.82 13.23 -8.47
CA ARG A 36 -4.14 12.04 -7.95
C ARG A 36 -4.72 11.68 -6.58
N PHE A 37 -4.41 10.50 -6.10
CA PHE A 37 -4.82 10.04 -4.77
C PHE A 37 -3.61 9.90 -3.86
N PHE A 38 -3.77 10.25 -2.59
CA PHE A 38 -2.79 10.00 -1.54
C PHE A 38 -3.49 9.41 -0.32
N PHE A 39 -2.78 8.62 0.47
CA PHE A 39 -3.29 8.12 1.73
C PHE A 39 -3.16 9.19 2.82
N ASN A 40 -4.28 9.61 3.40
CA ASN A 40 -4.30 10.52 4.53
C ASN A 40 -4.30 9.71 5.82
N VAL A 41 -3.15 9.64 6.48
CA VAL A 41 -2.96 8.93 7.76
C VAL A 41 -3.85 9.44 8.89
N ASP A 42 -4.15 10.74 8.90
CA ASP A 42 -4.97 11.36 9.95
C ASP A 42 -6.44 10.95 9.81
N ALA A 43 -6.89 10.76 8.56
CA ALA A 43 -8.25 10.32 8.24
C ALA A 43 -8.35 8.79 8.07
N GLY A 44 -7.23 8.09 7.93
CA GLY A 44 -7.17 6.66 7.65
C GLY A 44 -7.75 6.26 6.28
N VAL A 45 -7.83 7.19 5.32
CA VAL A 45 -8.47 6.97 4.01
C VAL A 45 -7.69 7.63 2.87
N CYS A 46 -7.85 7.10 1.66
CA CYS A 46 -7.33 7.71 0.45
C CYS A 46 -8.17 8.93 0.03
N GLN A 47 -7.49 10.01 -0.36
CA GLN A 47 -8.11 11.29 -0.71
C GLN A 47 -7.54 11.84 -2.01
N LEU A 48 -8.33 12.64 -2.72
CA LEU A 48 -7.91 13.31 -3.94
C LEU A 48 -7.05 14.53 -3.61
N PHE A 49 -5.99 14.77 -4.37
CA PHE A 49 -5.19 16.00 -4.32
C PHE A 49 -4.74 16.44 -5.71
N GLU A 50 -4.30 17.70 -5.82
CA GLU A 50 -3.74 18.26 -7.04
C GLU A 50 -2.21 18.06 -7.09
N TYR A 51 -1.77 17.22 -8.02
CA TYR A 51 -0.36 17.01 -8.32
C TYR A 51 0.11 17.91 -9.47
N GLY A 52 1.18 18.66 -9.22
CA GLY A 52 1.79 19.62 -10.13
C GLY A 52 2.38 19.01 -11.41
N GLY A 53 2.57 17.69 -11.44
CA GLY A 53 3.00 16.93 -12.61
C GLY A 53 4.50 16.65 -12.71
N CYS A 54 5.30 17.08 -11.73
CA CYS A 54 6.71 16.69 -11.62
C CYS A 54 7.17 16.69 -10.15
N ALA A 55 8.26 15.96 -9.86
CA ALA A 55 8.72 15.67 -8.51
C ALA A 55 7.57 15.15 -7.63
N GLY A 56 7.49 15.55 -6.36
CA GLY A 56 6.57 14.96 -5.39
C GLY A 56 7.22 13.79 -4.64
N ASN A 57 6.38 12.97 -4.02
CA ASN A 57 6.80 11.75 -3.33
C ASN A 57 5.95 10.53 -3.75
N ALA A 58 6.21 9.39 -3.11
CA ALA A 58 5.61 8.11 -3.46
C ALA A 58 4.16 7.92 -3.00
N ASN A 59 3.63 8.77 -2.10
CA ASN A 59 2.21 8.77 -1.73
C ASN A 59 1.37 9.48 -2.80
N ASN A 60 1.37 8.95 -4.01
CA ASN A 60 0.81 9.58 -5.20
C ASN A 60 0.37 8.52 -6.20
N PHE A 61 -0.92 8.22 -6.21
CA PHE A 61 -1.53 7.15 -6.97
C PHE A 61 -2.45 7.72 -8.06
N LEU A 62 -2.59 6.99 -9.17
CA LEU A 62 -3.42 7.42 -10.29
C LEU A 62 -4.90 7.18 -10.02
N THR A 63 -5.23 6.10 -9.32
CA THR A 63 -6.60 5.69 -9.00
C THR A 63 -6.81 5.54 -7.50
N MET A 64 -8.07 5.60 -7.07
CA MET A 64 -8.44 5.35 -5.68
C MET A 64 -8.08 3.92 -5.26
N GLU A 65 -8.38 2.95 -6.12
CA GLU A 65 -8.12 1.53 -5.89
C GLU A 65 -6.63 1.25 -5.64
N GLU A 66 -5.74 1.83 -6.44
CA GLU A 66 -4.29 1.68 -6.27
C GLU A 66 -3.81 2.21 -4.90
N CYS A 67 -4.37 3.34 -4.45
CA CYS A 67 -4.07 3.90 -3.14
C CYS A 67 -4.59 2.98 -2.01
N GLU A 68 -5.83 2.50 -2.11
CA GLU A 68 -6.45 1.67 -1.10
C GLU A 68 -5.76 0.31 -0.98
N GLU A 69 -5.45 -0.35 -2.10
CA GLU A 69 -4.70 -1.61 -2.10
C GLU A 69 -3.30 -1.46 -1.50
N THR A 70 -2.66 -0.31 -1.69
CA THR A 70 -1.30 -0.05 -1.20
C THR A 70 -1.27 0.33 0.29
N CYS A 71 -2.24 1.10 0.74
CA CYS A 71 -2.17 1.80 2.03
C CYS A 71 -3.27 1.45 3.03
N VAL A 72 -4.43 0.97 2.58
CA VAL A 72 -5.53 0.58 3.47
C VAL A 72 -5.36 -0.87 3.86
N VAL A 73 -4.87 -1.08 5.08
CA VAL A 73 -4.85 -2.41 5.68
C VAL A 73 -6.29 -2.81 5.98
N SER A 74 -6.81 -3.74 5.19
CA SER A 74 -8.06 -4.41 5.51
C SER A 74 -7.84 -5.23 6.79
N GLY A 75 -8.23 -4.69 7.93
CA GLY A 75 -8.06 -5.27 9.26
C GLY A 75 -8.86 -6.56 9.53
N PHE A 76 -8.92 -7.48 8.58
CA PHE A 76 -9.59 -8.78 8.71
C PHE A 76 -8.72 -10.00 8.41
N LEU A 77 -7.40 -9.82 8.24
CA LEU A 77 -6.47 -10.96 8.14
C LEU A 77 -5.61 -11.16 9.41
N SER A 78 -6.04 -10.62 10.56
CA SER A 78 -5.40 -10.92 11.86
C SER A 78 -6.16 -11.95 12.70
N SER A 79 -7.32 -12.47 12.29
CA SER A 79 -8.05 -13.46 13.11
C SER A 79 -8.39 -14.77 12.41
N SER A 80 -7.90 -15.04 11.19
CA SER A 80 -8.01 -16.41 10.63
C SER A 80 -7.00 -16.76 9.53
N PHE A 81 -5.74 -16.30 9.62
CA PHE A 81 -4.63 -16.97 8.91
C PHE A 81 -4.10 -18.20 9.69
N SER A 82 -5.00 -18.95 10.32
CA SER A 82 -4.75 -20.36 10.63
C SER A 82 -5.64 -21.19 9.71
N ASP A 83 -5.05 -21.58 8.58
CA ASP A 83 -5.41 -22.73 7.76
C ASP A 83 -6.83 -22.76 7.14
N ALA A 84 -6.91 -22.41 5.85
CA ALA A 84 -7.86 -23.04 4.94
C ALA A 84 -7.28 -23.05 3.53
N SER A 85 -6.45 -24.08 3.27
CA SER A 85 -6.40 -24.80 1.99
C SER A 85 -6.72 -23.98 0.72
N LEU A 86 -5.83 -23.08 0.30
CA LEU A 86 -5.65 -22.80 -1.12
C LEU A 86 -4.48 -23.64 -1.62
N THR A 87 -4.83 -24.80 -2.16
CA THR A 87 -3.99 -25.56 -3.08
C THR A 87 -3.55 -24.65 -4.24
N PRO A 88 -2.26 -24.64 -4.62
CA PRO A 88 -1.84 -24.08 -5.90
C PRO A 88 -2.54 -24.87 -7.03
N ARG A 89 -3.31 -24.18 -7.87
CA ARG A 89 -3.82 -24.77 -9.11
C ARG A 89 -2.64 -25.22 -9.96
N GLY A 90 -2.50 -26.53 -10.12
CA GLY A 90 -1.86 -27.14 -11.28
C GLY A 90 -0.34 -27.12 -11.28
N ALA A 91 0.21 -28.25 -10.88
CA ALA A 91 1.54 -28.68 -11.24
C ALA A 91 1.76 -28.60 -12.77
N ALA A 92 2.77 -27.83 -13.20
CA ALA A 92 3.54 -28.16 -14.39
C ALA A 92 4.93 -28.59 -13.90
N LEU A 93 5.17 -29.89 -13.95
CA LEU A 93 6.44 -30.53 -13.63
C LEU A 93 7.55 -30.00 -14.56
N TRP A 94 8.31 -28.99 -14.13
CA TRP A 94 9.62 -28.73 -14.71
C TRP A 94 10.62 -29.68 -14.05
N ARG A 95 10.81 -30.87 -14.65
CA ARG A 95 11.95 -31.74 -14.35
C ARG A 95 13.16 -31.25 -15.17
N PRO A 96 14.31 -31.01 -14.53
CA PRO A 96 15.52 -30.60 -15.23
C PRO A 96 16.42 -31.83 -15.46
N GLU A 97 16.07 -32.77 -16.33
CA GLU A 97 17.05 -33.73 -16.87
C GLU A 97 16.69 -34.19 -18.30
N GLU A 98 17.74 -34.25 -19.13
CA GLU A 98 17.86 -34.95 -20.42
C GLU A 98 17.54 -34.20 -21.72
N VAL A 99 18.49 -33.29 -21.98
CA VAL A 99 18.99 -32.92 -23.29
C VAL A 99 19.24 -34.16 -24.15
N SER A 100 18.53 -34.23 -25.26
CA SER A 100 18.67 -35.13 -26.41
C SER A 100 20.12 -35.38 -26.84
N TRP A 101 20.58 -36.63 -26.76
CA TRP A 101 21.54 -37.23 -27.70
C TRP A 101 21.44 -38.77 -27.69
N ARG A 102 21.44 -39.37 -28.89
CA ARG A 102 21.30 -40.80 -29.27
C ARG A 102 19.85 -41.31 -29.17
N LEU A 103 19.16 -41.63 -30.27
CA LEU A 103 19.53 -42.66 -31.25
C LEU A 103 19.06 -42.30 -32.67
N SER A 104 20.01 -42.12 -33.59
CA SER A 104 20.05 -42.63 -34.97
C SER A 104 21.42 -42.29 -35.56
#